data_AF-A0A9E0BJ50-F1
#
_entry.id   AF-A0A9E0BJ50-F1
#
_cell.length_a   1.000
_cell.length_b   1.000
_cell.length_c   1.000
_cell.angle_alpha   90.00
_cell.angle_beta   90.00
_cell.angle_gamma   90.00
#
_symmetry.space_group_name_H-M   'P 1'
#
loop_
_entity.id
_entity.type
_entity.pdbx_description
1 polymer ?
#
loop_
_entity_poly.entity_id
_entity_poly.type
_entity_poly.pdbx_seq_one_letter_code
_entity_poly.pdbx_strand_id
1 'polypeptide(L)'
;MFGVAVVVGSGGCQQPPAKKASAAKAVMVAEPQWRHIRTNDDSATYMTPAIQTVGQYKRFWLAEVFAKPKRATVRGETGTAATRTDLIEVDCAETRVRALQSTFMDEKDWSATDTPDKPAWFFVNPDVQNMVTVRHACAGEKLTGTGYPTMKAARIAYRASLSASKPTTGNAVSPKGSQPSHPRSQGQSSRSP
;
A
#
# COMPACT_ATOMS: atom_id res chain seq x y z
N MET A 1 -51.25 61.13 -29.48
CA MET A 1 -50.27 60.24 -30.13
C MET A 1 -50.54 58.82 -29.65
N PHE A 2 -50.55 57.89 -30.61
CA PHE A 2 -50.47 56.43 -30.52
C PHE A 2 -49.54 55.94 -29.38
N GLY A 3 -49.70 54.79 -28.70
CA GLY A 3 -50.57 53.60 -28.83
C GLY A 3 -50.64 52.87 -27.47
N VAL A 4 -51.73 52.16 -27.15
CA VAL A 4 -52.01 50.72 -27.37
C VAL A 4 -50.99 49.76 -26.73
N ALA A 5 -51.48 49.11 -25.65
CA ALA A 5 -51.36 47.70 -25.24
C ALA A 5 -49.95 47.06 -25.13
N VAL A 6 -49.67 46.09 -24.26
CA VAL A 6 -50.42 44.85 -24.04
C VAL A 6 -50.09 44.25 -22.67
N VAL A 7 -51.12 43.80 -21.96
CA VAL A 7 -51.01 42.77 -20.91
C VAL A 7 -51.09 41.40 -21.59
N VAL A 8 -50.02 40.61 -21.52
CA VAL A 8 -50.00 39.15 -21.74
C VAL A 8 -48.86 38.62 -20.87
N GLY A 9 -48.96 37.55 -20.10
CA GLY A 9 -50.05 36.62 -19.85
C GLY A 9 -49.60 35.69 -18.73
N SER A 10 -50.58 35.11 -18.06
CA SER A 10 -50.46 33.96 -17.18
C SER A 10 -49.80 32.79 -17.91
N GLY A 11 -48.69 32.30 -17.36
CA GLY A 11 -48.03 31.07 -17.80
C GLY A 11 -47.10 30.61 -16.69
N GLY A 12 -47.55 29.64 -15.90
CA GLY A 12 -46.78 29.07 -14.81
C GLY A 12 -45.46 28.48 -15.29
N CYS A 13 -44.37 28.97 -14.71
CA CYS A 13 -43.18 28.20 -14.36
C CYS A 13 -42.60 28.91 -13.15
N GLN A 14 -42.97 28.42 -11.96
CA GLN A 14 -42.34 28.82 -10.72
C GLN A 14 -40.87 28.43 -10.85
N GLN A 15 -39.98 29.41 -11.01
CA GLN A 15 -38.53 29.18 -11.06
C GLN A 15 -38.18 28.35 -9.82
N PRO A 16 -37.66 27.12 -9.96
CA PRO A 16 -37.33 26.32 -8.80
C PRO A 16 -36.36 27.14 -7.95
N PRO A 17 -36.54 27.21 -6.62
CA PRO A 17 -35.60 27.93 -5.78
C PRO A 17 -34.22 27.37 -6.10
N ALA A 18 -33.32 28.25 -6.50
CA ALA A 18 -31.95 27.91 -6.79
C ALA A 18 -31.41 27.11 -5.60
N LYS A 19 -31.33 25.78 -5.76
CA LYS A 19 -30.57 24.95 -4.83
C LYS A 19 -29.19 25.55 -4.89
N LYS A 20 -28.81 26.27 -3.84
CA LYS A 20 -27.40 26.49 -3.52
C LYS A 20 -26.78 25.12 -3.72
N ALA A 21 -25.90 24.99 -4.70
CA ALA A 21 -25.06 23.82 -4.82
C ALA A 21 -24.45 23.69 -3.43
N SER A 22 -24.91 22.71 -2.65
CA SER A 22 -24.19 22.28 -1.49
C SER A 22 -22.93 21.73 -2.09
N ALA A 23 -21.90 22.59 -2.17
CA ALA A 23 -20.55 22.17 -2.42
C ALA A 23 -20.31 21.15 -1.33
N ALA A 24 -20.47 19.87 -1.68
CA ALA A 24 -20.14 18.77 -0.83
C ALA A 24 -18.72 19.10 -0.39
N LYS A 25 -18.57 19.50 0.87
CA LYS A 25 -17.26 19.72 1.46
C LYS A 25 -16.52 18.45 1.14
N ALA A 26 -15.52 18.52 0.26
CA ALA A 26 -14.59 17.44 0.08
C ALA A 26 -14.05 17.19 1.49
N VAL A 27 -14.54 16.13 2.13
CA VAL A 27 -14.08 15.73 3.44
C VAL A 27 -12.62 15.42 3.20
N MET A 28 -11.74 16.34 3.62
CA MET A 28 -10.32 16.08 3.64
C MET A 28 -10.17 14.84 4.53
N VAL A 29 -9.83 13.74 3.88
CA VAL A 29 -9.50 12.49 4.56
C VAL A 29 -8.33 12.83 5.45
N ALA A 30 -8.55 12.83 6.77
CA ALA A 30 -7.47 13.01 7.74
C ALA A 30 -6.31 12.09 7.34
N GLU A 31 -5.09 12.63 7.30
CA GLU A 31 -3.91 11.90 6.82
C GLU A 31 -3.86 10.51 7.47
N PRO A 32 -4.03 9.44 6.69
CA PRO A 32 -4.16 8.13 7.27
C PRO A 32 -2.82 7.68 7.85
N GLN A 33 -2.85 7.18 9.08
CA GLN A 33 -1.71 6.44 9.63
C GLN A 33 -1.48 5.21 8.75
N TRP A 34 -0.38 5.17 8.01
CA TRP A 34 0.02 4.05 7.17
C TRP A 34 0.32 2.83 8.04
N ARG A 35 -0.45 1.77 7.88
CA ARG A 35 -0.28 0.53 8.64
C ARG A 35 0.54 -0.45 7.83
N HIS A 36 1.61 -0.95 8.44
CA HIS A 36 2.37 -2.06 7.85
C HIS A 36 1.47 -3.28 7.72
N ILE A 37 1.46 -3.88 6.52
CA ILE A 37 0.71 -5.11 6.23
C ILE A 37 1.66 -6.30 6.13
N ARG A 38 2.77 -6.13 5.40
CA ARG A 38 3.69 -7.22 5.09
C ARG A 38 5.03 -6.71 4.61
N THR A 39 6.02 -7.58 4.70
CA THR A 39 7.34 -7.41 4.11
C THR A 39 7.63 -8.63 3.24
N ASN A 40 8.09 -8.39 2.02
CA ASN A 40 8.65 -9.41 1.13
C ASN A 40 10.18 -9.18 1.03
N ASP A 41 10.85 -10.04 0.25
CA ASP A 41 12.30 -9.96 0.03
C ASP A 41 12.76 -8.62 -0.53
N ASP A 42 11.93 -7.95 -1.34
CA ASP A 42 12.30 -6.73 -2.08
C ASP A 42 11.46 -5.49 -1.73
N SER A 43 10.46 -5.62 -0.86
CA SER A 43 9.60 -4.48 -0.48
C SER A 43 8.85 -4.65 0.83
N ALA A 44 8.34 -3.55 1.37
CA ALA A 44 7.34 -3.53 2.44
C ALA A 44 6.06 -2.85 1.95
N THR A 45 4.91 -3.47 2.23
CA THR A 45 3.58 -2.95 1.86
C THR A 45 2.88 -2.33 3.05
N TYR A 46 2.24 -1.19 2.82
CA TYR A 46 1.50 -0.41 3.79
C TYR A 46 0.12 -0.05 3.25
N MET A 47 -0.87 0.11 4.12
CA MET A 47 -2.23 0.48 3.75
C MET A 47 -2.77 1.53 4.69
N THR A 48 -3.63 2.38 4.16
CA THR A 48 -4.38 3.36 4.96
C THR A 48 -5.60 2.70 5.60
N PRO A 49 -5.85 2.87 6.92
CA PRO A 49 -7.03 2.32 7.59
C PRO A 49 -8.33 3.01 7.13
N ALA A 50 -8.24 4.20 6.56
CA ALA A 50 -9.38 4.93 6.02
C ALA A 50 -9.85 4.30 4.69
N ILE A 51 -10.72 3.30 4.79
CA ILE A 51 -11.39 2.68 3.65
C ILE A 51 -12.70 3.42 3.36
N GLN A 52 -12.81 3.97 2.16
CA GLN A 52 -14.03 4.61 1.67
C GLN A 52 -14.91 3.57 0.96
N THR A 53 -16.23 3.69 1.10
CA THR A 53 -17.18 2.91 0.30
C THR A 53 -17.72 3.79 -0.83
N VAL A 54 -17.56 3.36 -2.08
CA VAL A 54 -17.98 4.10 -3.28
C VAL A 54 -18.88 3.18 -4.11
N GLY A 55 -20.20 3.34 -3.96
CA GLY A 55 -21.16 2.37 -4.49
C GLY A 55 -20.93 1.00 -3.84
N GLN A 56 -20.71 -0.02 -4.67
CA GLN A 56 -20.39 -1.39 -4.22
C GLN A 56 -18.90 -1.64 -3.94
N TYR A 57 -18.02 -0.65 -4.22
CA TYR A 57 -16.57 -0.82 -4.14
C TYR A 57 -16.00 -0.25 -2.84
N LYS A 58 -14.86 -0.81 -2.42
CA LYS A 58 -14.02 -0.28 -1.34
C LYS A 58 -12.81 0.42 -1.94
N ARG A 59 -12.52 1.64 -1.48
CA ARG A 59 -11.42 2.47 -1.99
C ARG A 59 -10.50 2.89 -0.87
N PHE A 60 -9.19 2.76 -1.08
CA PHE A 60 -8.16 3.13 -0.10
C PHE A 60 -6.81 3.30 -0.79
N TRP A 61 -5.83 3.80 -0.05
CA TRP A 61 -4.45 3.89 -0.52
C TRP A 61 -3.62 2.70 -0.07
N LEU A 62 -2.85 2.16 -1.00
CA LEU A 62 -1.82 1.16 -0.79
C LEU A 62 -0.47 1.79 -1.08
N ALA A 63 0.57 1.43 -0.34
CA ALA A 63 1.93 1.85 -0.63
C ALA A 63 2.89 0.68 -0.58
N GLU A 64 3.89 0.74 -1.44
CA GLU A 64 5.01 -0.18 -1.50
C GLU A 64 6.30 0.61 -1.36
N VAL A 65 7.11 0.25 -0.37
CA VAL A 65 8.45 0.80 -0.18
C VAL A 65 9.44 -0.26 -0.65
N PHE A 66 10.28 0.07 -1.62
CA PHE A 66 11.23 -0.89 -2.19
C PHE A 66 12.52 -0.96 -1.36
N ALA A 67 13.05 -2.17 -1.17
CA ALA A 67 14.34 -2.40 -0.53
C ALA A 67 15.49 -1.79 -1.36
N LYS A 68 15.38 -1.89 -2.69
CA LYS A 68 16.24 -1.21 -3.66
C LYS A 68 15.36 -0.37 -4.59
N PRO A 69 15.71 0.92 -4.83
CA PRO A 69 14.94 1.75 -5.74
C PRO A 69 14.77 1.10 -7.12
N LYS A 70 13.54 1.11 -7.66
CA LYS A 70 13.19 0.50 -8.95
C LYS A 70 13.06 1.56 -10.03
N ARG A 71 13.56 1.29 -11.23
CA ARG A 71 13.35 2.17 -12.40
C ARG A 71 11.87 2.15 -12.77
N ALA A 72 11.28 3.33 -12.93
CA ALA A 72 9.89 3.50 -13.35
C ALA A 72 9.85 4.49 -14.51
N THR A 73 9.02 4.19 -15.51
CA THR A 73 8.73 5.10 -16.62
C THR A 73 7.24 5.36 -16.63
N VAL A 74 6.85 6.63 -16.51
CA VAL A 74 5.46 7.08 -16.45
C VAL A 74 5.30 8.20 -17.46
N ARG A 75 4.42 8.01 -18.45
CA ARG A 75 4.09 9.02 -19.48
C ARG A 75 5.33 9.63 -20.17
N GLY A 76 6.37 8.82 -20.37
CA GLY A 76 7.64 9.22 -21.00
C GLY A 76 8.71 9.74 -20.03
N GLU A 77 8.35 10.08 -18.79
CA GLU A 77 9.31 10.44 -17.75
C GLU A 77 9.89 9.20 -17.09
N THR A 78 11.21 9.13 -16.94
CA THR A 78 11.89 8.00 -16.32
C THR A 78 12.65 8.44 -15.08
N GLY A 79 12.41 7.73 -13.98
CA GLY A 79 13.09 7.96 -12.70
C GLY A 79 13.34 6.66 -11.94
N THR A 80 13.91 6.80 -10.75
CA THR A 80 14.13 5.66 -9.85
C THR A 80 13.29 5.83 -8.60
N ALA A 81 12.24 5.03 -8.48
CA ALA A 81 11.29 5.10 -7.38
C ALA A 81 11.78 4.32 -6.17
N ALA A 82 11.79 4.96 -5.00
CA ALA A 82 11.99 4.29 -3.71
C ALA A 82 10.64 3.87 -3.09
N THR A 83 9.56 4.54 -3.48
CA THR A 83 8.21 4.26 -3.03
C THR A 83 7.23 4.32 -4.20
N ARG A 84 6.22 3.47 -4.17
CA ARG A 84 5.02 3.54 -5.00
C ARG A 84 3.80 3.65 -4.11
N THR A 85 2.85 4.51 -4.46
CA THR A 85 1.55 4.63 -3.79
C THR A 85 0.43 4.51 -4.80
N ASP A 86 -0.51 3.61 -4.56
CA ASP A 86 -1.64 3.34 -5.44
C ASP A 86 -2.96 3.70 -4.76
N LEU A 87 -3.84 4.41 -5.47
CA LEU A 87 -5.25 4.51 -5.11
C LEU A 87 -5.96 3.28 -5.67
N ILE A 88 -6.34 2.37 -4.78
CA ILE A 88 -6.93 1.08 -5.16
C ILE A 88 -8.44 1.12 -4.95
N GLU A 89 -9.17 0.52 -5.88
CA GLU A 89 -10.52 0.06 -5.67
C GLU A 89 -10.61 -1.46 -5.66
N VAL A 90 -11.45 -1.98 -4.78
CA VAL A 90 -11.71 -3.40 -4.59
C VAL A 90 -13.20 -3.66 -4.76
N ASP A 91 -13.51 -4.63 -5.59
CA ASP A 91 -14.82 -5.25 -5.68
C ASP A 91 -14.79 -6.52 -4.80
N CYS A 92 -15.47 -6.44 -3.66
CA CYS A 92 -15.50 -7.51 -2.68
C CYS A 92 -16.35 -8.71 -3.10
N ALA A 93 -17.30 -8.52 -4.03
CA ALA A 93 -18.13 -9.61 -4.52
C ALA A 93 -17.37 -10.49 -5.50
N GLU A 94 -16.60 -9.86 -6.40
CA GLU A 94 -15.84 -10.55 -7.45
C GLU A 94 -14.35 -10.78 -7.10
N THR A 95 -13.90 -10.33 -5.92
CA THR A 95 -12.48 -10.42 -5.47
C THR A 95 -11.50 -9.90 -6.52
N ARG A 96 -11.81 -8.73 -7.08
CA ARG A 96 -10.99 -8.05 -8.09
C ARG A 96 -10.61 -6.65 -7.64
N VAL A 97 -9.46 -6.19 -8.12
CA VAL A 97 -8.90 -4.88 -7.78
C VAL A 97 -8.53 -4.11 -9.03
N ARG A 98 -8.56 -2.79 -8.92
CA ARG A 98 -8.02 -1.89 -9.95
C ARG A 98 -7.27 -0.74 -9.30
N ALA A 99 -6.18 -0.33 -9.93
CA ALA A 99 -5.50 0.90 -9.57
C ALA A 99 -6.12 2.06 -10.36
N LEU A 100 -6.65 3.04 -9.65
CA LEU A 100 -7.17 4.28 -10.25
C LEU A 100 -6.06 5.29 -10.51
N GLN A 101 -5.02 5.26 -9.68
CA GLN A 101 -3.87 6.14 -9.76
C GLN A 101 -2.67 5.40 -9.17
N SER A 102 -1.49 5.54 -9.78
CA SER A 102 -0.21 5.08 -9.25
C SER A 102 0.78 6.23 -9.22
N THR A 103 1.32 6.57 -8.06
CA THR A 103 2.32 7.62 -7.90
C THR A 103 3.64 7.00 -7.46
N PHE A 104 4.70 7.27 -8.22
CA PHE A 104 6.07 6.83 -7.96
C PHE A 104 6.84 8.02 -7.39
N MET A 105 7.64 7.78 -6.35
CA MET A 105 8.43 8.81 -5.68
C MET A 105 9.84 8.31 -5.40
N ASP A 106 10.84 9.16 -5.60
CA ASP A 106 12.21 8.89 -5.20
C ASP A 106 12.46 9.31 -3.72
N GLU A 107 13.73 9.46 -3.35
CA GLU A 107 14.10 9.91 -2.01
C GLU A 107 14.23 11.42 -1.86
N LYS A 108 14.27 12.12 -2.98
CA LYS A 108 14.50 13.54 -3.10
C LYS A 108 13.17 14.17 -3.52
N ASP A 109 13.09 14.62 -4.77
CA ASP A 109 12.00 15.45 -5.28
C ASP A 109 11.39 14.89 -6.57
N TRP A 110 11.89 13.77 -7.11
CA TRP A 110 11.28 13.17 -8.30
C TRP A 110 10.00 12.43 -7.91
N SER A 111 8.91 12.79 -8.57
CA SER A 111 7.68 12.02 -8.52
C SER A 111 7.00 12.00 -9.87
N ALA A 112 6.37 10.88 -10.21
CA ALA A 112 5.56 10.76 -11.40
C ALA A 112 4.26 10.02 -11.08
N THR A 113 3.14 10.53 -11.60
CA THR A 113 1.82 9.96 -11.36
C THR A 113 1.21 9.47 -12.66
N ASP A 114 0.77 8.23 -12.65
CA ASP A 114 -0.05 7.65 -13.70
C ASP A 114 -1.50 7.52 -13.24
N THR A 115 -2.41 8.00 -14.09
CA THR A 115 -3.86 7.85 -13.92
C THR A 115 -4.37 7.23 -15.21
N PRO A 116 -4.67 5.93 -15.23
CA PRO A 116 -5.18 5.27 -16.43
C PRO A 116 -6.54 5.84 -16.84
N ASP A 117 -6.72 6.15 -18.13
CA ASP A 117 -8.01 6.63 -18.65
C ASP A 117 -9.12 5.59 -18.49
N LYS A 118 -8.74 4.30 -18.55
CA LYS A 118 -9.62 3.16 -18.32
C LYS A 118 -8.95 2.17 -17.35
N PRO A 119 -9.15 2.34 -16.03
CA PRO A 119 -8.60 1.44 -15.02
C PRO A 119 -9.10 0.00 -15.21
N ALA A 120 -8.19 -0.91 -15.53
CA ALA A 120 -8.50 -2.33 -15.73
C ALA A 120 -8.69 -3.06 -14.40
N TRP A 121 -9.61 -4.02 -14.38
CA TRP A 121 -9.78 -4.93 -13.26
C TRP A 121 -8.83 -6.12 -13.36
N PHE A 122 -8.26 -6.48 -12.22
CA PHE A 122 -7.39 -7.64 -12.07
C PHE A 122 -7.97 -8.53 -10.97
N PHE A 123 -8.16 -9.81 -11.26
CA PHE A 123 -8.54 -10.78 -10.24
C PHE A 123 -7.39 -10.96 -9.26
N VAL A 124 -7.71 -10.96 -7.97
CA VAL A 124 -6.70 -11.24 -6.95
C VAL A 124 -6.56 -12.74 -6.83
N ASN A 125 -5.46 -13.27 -7.36
CA ASN A 125 -5.12 -14.66 -7.14
C ASN A 125 -4.76 -14.87 -5.64
N PRO A 126 -5.23 -15.93 -4.97
CA PRO A 126 -4.93 -16.25 -3.57
C PRO A 126 -3.44 -16.20 -3.19
N ASP A 127 -2.55 -16.52 -4.14
CA ASP A 127 -1.09 -16.47 -3.95
C ASP A 127 -0.49 -15.07 -4.20
N VAL A 128 -1.33 -14.11 -4.62
CA VAL A 128 -0.90 -12.76 -4.96
C VAL A 128 -0.92 -11.85 -3.74
N GLN A 129 0.16 -11.10 -3.67
CA GLN A 129 0.49 -9.93 -2.87
C GLN A 129 -0.68 -9.04 -2.37
N ASN A 130 -1.80 -8.99 -3.07
CA ASN A 130 -2.95 -8.13 -2.77
C ASN A 130 -4.06 -8.80 -1.94
N MET A 131 -3.99 -10.12 -1.67
CA MET A 131 -5.06 -10.82 -0.94
C MET A 131 -5.27 -10.33 0.49
N VAL A 132 -4.19 -10.06 1.22
CA VAL A 132 -4.27 -9.55 2.60
C VAL A 132 -4.96 -8.18 2.59
N THR A 133 -4.62 -7.34 1.61
CA THR A 133 -5.24 -6.03 1.40
C THR A 133 -6.74 -6.15 1.12
N VAL A 134 -7.15 -7.10 0.26
CA VAL A 134 -8.57 -7.35 -0.04
C VAL A 134 -9.32 -7.86 1.20
N ARG A 135 -8.73 -8.78 1.98
CA ARG A 135 -9.34 -9.28 3.22
C ARG A 135 -9.59 -8.15 4.21
N HIS A 136 -8.61 -7.28 4.46
CA HIS A 136 -8.82 -6.11 5.32
C HIS A 136 -9.90 -5.17 4.78
N ALA A 137 -9.87 -4.88 3.47
CA ALA A 137 -10.84 -3.99 2.85
C ALA A 137 -12.28 -4.52 2.89
N CYS A 138 -12.46 -5.83 2.69
CA CYS A 138 -13.77 -6.46 2.48
C CYS A 138 -14.36 -7.07 3.75
N ALA A 139 -13.54 -7.71 4.59
CA ALA A 139 -13.98 -8.32 5.85
C ALA A 139 -13.96 -7.35 7.04
N GLY A 140 -13.40 -6.14 6.86
CA GLY A 140 -13.29 -5.14 7.93
C GLY A 140 -12.33 -5.57 9.05
N GLU A 141 -11.43 -6.52 8.77
CA GLU A 141 -10.42 -6.96 9.72
C GLU A 141 -9.51 -5.78 10.11
N LYS A 142 -9.31 -5.60 11.41
CA LYS A 142 -8.45 -4.53 11.92
C LYS A 142 -7.01 -4.74 11.46
N LEU A 143 -6.39 -3.69 10.92
CA LEU A 143 -4.96 -3.66 10.65
C LEU A 143 -4.19 -3.61 11.97
N THR A 144 -3.45 -4.67 12.31
CA THR A 144 -2.75 -4.81 13.61
C THR A 144 -1.27 -4.39 13.58
N GLY A 145 -0.79 -3.83 12.47
CA GLY A 145 0.60 -3.37 12.32
C GLY A 145 0.91 -1.98 12.90
N THR A 146 2.21 -1.69 13.03
CA THR A 146 2.73 -0.35 13.38
C THR A 146 2.16 0.69 12.40
N GLY A 147 1.60 1.76 12.96
CA GLY A 147 1.08 2.90 12.21
C GLY A 147 2.15 3.98 12.06
N TYR A 148 2.34 4.46 10.83
CA TYR A 148 3.27 5.54 10.51
C TYR A 148 2.50 6.77 10.04
N PRO A 149 2.84 7.98 10.53
CA PRO A 149 2.11 9.18 10.15
C PRO A 149 2.32 9.58 8.68
N THR A 150 3.46 9.21 8.09
CA THR A 150 3.79 9.50 6.69
C THR A 150 4.53 8.34 6.04
N MET A 151 4.53 8.27 4.70
CA MET A 151 5.33 7.29 3.97
C MET A 151 6.84 7.49 4.14
N LYS A 152 7.28 8.72 4.42
CA LYS A 152 8.68 9.01 4.78
C LYS A 152 9.06 8.29 6.08
N ALA A 153 8.21 8.36 7.11
CA ALA A 153 8.43 7.67 8.37
C ALA A 153 8.41 6.14 8.21
N ALA A 154 7.46 5.60 7.45
CA ALA A 154 7.39 4.17 7.13
C ALA A 154 8.67 3.68 6.42
N ARG A 155 9.16 4.44 5.43
CA ARG A 155 10.41 4.13 4.70
C ARG A 155 11.64 4.13 5.61
N ILE A 156 11.78 5.13 6.48
CA ILE A 156 12.90 5.20 7.43
C ILE A 156 12.89 3.95 8.34
N ALA A 157 11.72 3.58 8.86
CA ALA A 157 11.57 2.39 9.69
C ALA A 157 11.94 1.10 8.94
N TYR A 158 11.49 0.96 7.68
CA TYR A 158 11.85 -0.20 6.85
C TYR A 158 13.35 -0.28 6.55
N ARG A 159 14.01 0.85 6.26
CA ARG A 159 15.47 0.85 6.05
C ARG A 159 16.26 0.46 7.29
N ALA A 160 15.80 0.92 8.45
CA ALA A 160 16.39 0.52 9.72
C ALA A 160 16.26 -1.00 9.93
N SER A 161 15.12 -1.60 9.58
CA SER A 161 14.94 -3.05 9.71
C SER A 161 15.82 -3.86 8.74
N LEU A 162 16.07 -3.36 7.52
CA LEU A 162 17.01 -4.00 6.58
C LEU A 162 18.45 -4.02 7.12
N SER A 163 18.84 -3.01 7.90
CA SER A 163 20.18 -2.92 8.51
C SER A 163 20.33 -3.78 9.76
N ALA A 164 19.24 -3.96 10.53
CA ALA A 164 19.21 -4.81 11.72
C ALA A 164 19.31 -6.31 11.39
N SER A 165 18.96 -6.70 10.16
CA SER A 165 19.00 -8.09 9.69
C SER A 165 20.36 -8.54 9.13
N LYS A 166 21.42 -7.73 9.21
CA LYS A 166 22.78 -8.25 8.99
C LYS A 166 23.19 -9.05 10.23
N PRO A 167 23.28 -10.38 10.18
CA PRO A 167 23.96 -11.10 11.24
C PRO A 167 25.39 -10.58 11.31
N THR A 168 25.78 -10.09 12.48
CA THR A 168 27.18 -9.90 12.85
C THR A 168 27.81 -11.29 13.04
N THR A 169 27.92 -12.08 11.96
CA THR A 169 28.86 -13.18 11.88
C THR A 169 30.26 -12.58 11.77
N GLY A 170 30.80 -12.19 12.92
CA GLY A 170 32.10 -11.52 13.00
C GLY A 170 32.38 -10.95 14.38
N ASN A 171 32.19 -11.75 15.42
CA ASN A 171 33.00 -11.78 16.64
C ASN A 171 32.33 -12.73 17.64
N ALA A 172 32.26 -14.02 17.28
CA ALA A 172 32.36 -15.03 18.32
C ALA A 172 33.81 -14.98 18.82
N VAL A 173 34.06 -14.13 19.82
CA VAL A 173 35.19 -14.29 20.72
C VAL A 173 35.18 -15.75 21.14
N SER A 174 36.18 -16.51 20.70
CA SER A 174 36.35 -17.89 21.11
C SER A 174 36.35 -17.94 22.64
N PRO A 175 35.42 -18.65 23.31
CA PRO A 175 35.70 -19.06 24.67
C PRO A 175 36.80 -20.10 24.56
N LYS A 176 38.01 -19.71 24.96
CA LYS A 176 39.13 -20.61 25.19
C LYS A 176 38.69 -21.60 26.26
N GLY A 177 38.26 -22.79 25.82
CA GLY A 177 37.62 -23.78 26.68
C GLY A 177 37.64 -25.17 26.07
N SER A 178 38.73 -25.88 26.35
CA SER A 178 38.75 -27.31 26.67
C SER A 178 38.20 -28.30 25.63
N GLN A 179 39.13 -28.79 24.82
CA GLN A 179 39.05 -30.05 24.06
C GLN A 179 38.52 -31.22 24.93
N PRO A 180 37.50 -31.97 24.50
CA PRO A 180 37.15 -33.24 25.13
C PRO A 180 38.12 -34.33 24.66
N SER A 181 38.87 -34.90 25.58
CA SER A 181 39.71 -36.08 25.36
C SER A 181 38.83 -37.30 25.05
N HIS A 182 38.94 -37.86 23.85
CA HIS A 182 38.35 -39.16 23.54
C HIS A 182 38.99 -40.27 24.40
N PRO A 183 38.20 -41.17 25.02
CA PRO A 183 38.74 -42.38 25.60
C PRO A 183 39.10 -43.39 24.50
N ARG A 184 40.36 -43.81 24.55
CA ARG A 184 41.01 -44.84 23.73
C ARG A 184 40.36 -46.20 24.01
N SER A 185 39.58 -46.73 23.07
CA SER A 185 39.12 -48.12 23.08
C SER A 185 40.30 -49.04 22.73
N GLN A 186 40.84 -49.71 23.76
CA GLN A 186 41.74 -50.84 23.59
C GLN A 186 40.95 -52.07 23.14
N GLY A 187 41.51 -52.80 22.18
CA GLY A 187 40.88 -53.95 21.55
C GLY A 187 40.81 -55.19 22.42
N GLN A 188 39.89 -56.08 22.04
CA GLN A 188 39.96 -57.51 22.35
C GLN A 188 39.44 -58.25 21.13
N SER A 189 40.37 -58.74 20.31
CA SER A 189 40.13 -59.80 19.33
C SER A 189 40.68 -61.08 19.97
N SER A 190 39.78 -61.97 20.38
CA SER A 190 40.11 -63.37 20.61
C SER A 190 38.92 -64.23 20.17
N ARG A 191 39.12 -64.91 19.04
CA ARG A 191 38.34 -66.08 18.64
C ARG A 191 38.92 -67.30 19.38
N SER A 192 38.03 -68.19 19.83
CA SER A 192 38.07 -69.66 19.62
C SER A 192 36.98 -70.32 20.49
N PRO A 193 36.43 -71.46 20.07
CA PRO A 193 37.07 -72.75 20.35
C PRO A 193 37.85 -73.34 19.17
#